data_AF-A0A965L3K8-F1
#
_entry.id   AF-A0A965L3K8-F1
#
_cell.length_a   1.000
_cell.length_b   1.000
_cell.length_c   1.000
_cell.angle_alpha   90.00
_cell.angle_beta   90.00
_cell.angle_gamma   90.00
#
_symmetry.space_group_name_H-M   'P 1'
#
loop_
_entity.id
_entity.type
_entity.pdbx_description
1 polymer ?
#
loop_
_entity_poly.entity_id
_entity_poly.type
_entity_poly.pdbx_seq_one_letter_code
_entity_poly.pdbx_strand_id
1 'polypeptide(L)'
;FNQVASEYGMTELFSQAYSFSDGIFVPAKTMRVLLREVNDPFSLVKMPGKVGGIKVIDLANIESCSFVETKDLGSLEDDGIRFKVLGRFDNSEMRGCSMMVSAP
;
A
#
# COMPACT_ATOMS: atom_id res chain seq x y z
N PHE A 1 -14.77 6.31 -13.38
CA PHE A 1 -13.92 7.20 -12.59
C PHE A 1 -13.46 8.33 -13.49
N ASN A 2 -13.78 9.59 -13.17
CA ASN A 2 -13.46 10.73 -14.05
C ASN A 2 -12.10 11.40 -13.72
N GLN A 3 -11.43 10.97 -12.65
CA GLN A 3 -10.14 11.49 -12.23
C GLN A 3 -9.42 10.47 -11.34
N VAL A 4 -8.10 10.36 -11.49
CA VAL A 4 -7.19 9.65 -10.56
C VAL A 4 -6.48 10.70 -9.71
N ALA A 5 -6.55 10.58 -8.39
CA ALA A 5 -5.95 11.53 -7.45
C ALA A 5 -4.53 11.12 -7.04
N SER A 6 -4.26 9.80 -6.94
CA SER A 6 -2.93 9.26 -6.63
C SER A 6 -2.79 7.83 -7.15
N GLU A 7 -1.55 7.41 -7.34
CA GLU A 7 -1.14 6.05 -7.71
C GLU A 7 -0.14 5.53 -6.68
N TYR A 8 -0.27 4.27 -6.30
CA TYR A 8 0.71 3.53 -5.52
C TYR A 8 1.32 2.43 -6.40
N GLY A 9 2.65 2.44 -6.47
CA GLY A 9 3.47 1.50 -7.23
C GLY A 9 4.94 1.64 -6.87
N MET A 10 5.78 0.76 -7.43
CA MET A 10 7.23 0.78 -7.31
C MET A 10 7.84 -0.08 -8.43
N THR A 11 9.15 0.01 -8.66
CA THR A 11 9.84 -0.73 -9.72
C THR A 11 9.72 -2.24 -9.62
N GLU A 12 9.49 -2.74 -8.40
CA GLU A 12 9.34 -4.14 -8.07
C GLU A 12 7.92 -4.66 -8.35
N LEU A 13 6.96 -3.81 -8.75
CA LEU A 13 5.56 -4.17 -8.98
C LEU A 13 5.14 -3.91 -10.43
N PHE A 14 4.44 -4.87 -11.03
CA PHE A 14 3.87 -4.74 -12.37
C PHE A 14 2.42 -4.28 -12.33
N SER A 15 1.72 -4.54 -11.23
CA SER A 15 0.39 -4.01 -10.93
C SER A 15 0.49 -2.67 -10.18
N GLN A 16 -0.56 -1.85 -10.30
CA GLN A 16 -0.69 -0.57 -9.60
C GLN A 16 -1.96 -0.55 -8.74
N ALA A 17 -1.99 0.33 -7.74
CA ALA A 17 -3.19 0.66 -7.01
C ALA A 17 -3.51 2.15 -7.17
N TYR A 18 -4.78 2.50 -7.30
CA TYR A 18 -5.20 3.87 -7.60
C TYR A 18 -6.13 4.41 -6.52
N SER A 19 -5.90 5.65 -6.12
CA SER A 19 -6.79 6.41 -5.25
C SER A 19 -7.53 7.45 -6.09
N PHE A 20 -8.86 7.44 -6.02
CA PHE A 20 -9.71 8.40 -6.72
C PHE A 20 -10.04 9.62 -5.84
N SER A 21 -9.97 9.46 -4.51
CA SER A 21 -10.07 10.52 -3.50
C SER A 21 -9.54 10.00 -2.16
N ASP A 22 -9.29 10.91 -1.21
CA ASP A 22 -9.10 10.60 0.23
C ASP A 22 -7.91 9.68 0.57
N GLY A 23 -6.99 9.45 -0.37
CA GLY A 23 -5.82 8.59 -0.18
C GLY A 23 -6.16 7.10 0.01
N ILE A 24 -7.37 6.68 -0.38
CA ILE A 24 -7.82 5.29 -0.30
C ILE A 24 -7.52 4.59 -1.62
N PHE A 25 -6.56 3.69 -1.61
CA PHE A 25 -6.12 2.96 -2.80
C PHE A 25 -6.95 1.71 -3.03
N VAL A 26 -7.37 1.55 -4.28
CA VAL A 26 -7.99 0.33 -4.81
C VAL A 26 -6.92 -0.42 -5.60
N PRO A 27 -6.50 -1.62 -5.16
CA PRO A 27 -5.51 -2.40 -5.90
C PRO A 27 -6.08 -2.95 -7.21
N ALA A 28 -5.22 -3.12 -8.22
CA ALA A 28 -5.56 -3.89 -9.41
C ALA A 28 -5.99 -5.33 -9.05
N LYS A 29 -6.76 -5.99 -9.92
CA LYS A 29 -7.30 -7.34 -9.67
C LYS A 29 -6.21 -8.40 -9.43
N THR A 30 -5.02 -8.16 -9.94
CA THR A 30 -3.82 -9.01 -9.81
C THR A 30 -3.01 -8.72 -8.54
N MET A 31 -3.35 -7.65 -7.81
CA MET A 31 -2.65 -7.21 -6.61
C MET A 31 -3.51 -7.45 -5.35
N ARG A 32 -2.87 -7.91 -4.27
CA ARG A 32 -3.44 -7.95 -2.93
C ARG A 32 -2.46 -7.35 -1.93
N VAL A 33 -2.96 -6.45 -1.09
CA VAL A 33 -2.21 -5.91 0.04
C VAL A 33 -2.55 -6.68 1.31
N LEU A 34 -1.50 -7.08 2.03
CA LEU A 34 -1.57 -7.60 3.39
C LEU A 34 -0.78 -6.66 4.30
N LEU A 35 -1.14 -6.64 5.58
CA LEU A 35 -0.42 -5.88 6.58
C LEU A 35 0.17 -6.83 7.60
N ARG A 36 1.48 -6.73 7.83
CA ARG A 36 2.12 -7.39 8.97
C ARG A 36 2.17 -6.45 10.18
N GLU A 37 2.23 -7.03 11.37
CA GLU A 37 2.46 -6.25 12.58
C GLU A 37 3.83 -5.55 12.51
N VAL A 38 3.92 -4.37 13.10
CA VAL A 38 5.16 -3.56 13.12
C VAL A 38 6.26 -4.28 13.89
N ASN A 39 5.89 -4.92 15.00
CA ASN A 39 6.82 -5.56 15.94
C ASN A 39 6.95 -7.08 15.75
N ASP A 40 6.15 -7.69 14.85
CA ASP A 40 6.22 -9.12 14.55
C ASP A 40 6.01 -9.35 13.04
N PRO A 41 7.06 -9.74 12.30
CA PRO A 41 6.99 -9.91 10.85
C PRO A 41 6.15 -11.10 10.38
N PHE A 42 5.83 -12.04 11.28
CA PHE A 42 5.04 -13.24 10.97
C PHE A 42 3.56 -13.08 11.29
N SER A 43 3.19 -12.11 12.13
CA SER A 43 1.80 -11.81 12.46
C SER A 43 1.19 -10.83 11.47
N LEU A 44 -0.05 -11.09 11.07
CA LEU A 44 -0.84 -10.19 10.22
C LEU A 44 -1.76 -9.31 11.06
N VAL A 45 -1.89 -8.05 10.64
CA VAL A 45 -2.94 -7.15 11.12
C VAL A 45 -4.27 -7.62 10.54
N LYS A 46 -5.23 -7.91 11.42
CA LYS A 46 -6.58 -8.39 11.05
C LYS A 46 -7.69 -7.36 11.27
N MET A 47 -7.40 -6.31 12.04
CA MET A 47 -8.37 -5.28 12.39
C MET A 47 -8.28 -4.12 11.39
N PRO A 48 -9.38 -3.73 10.73
CA PRO A 48 -9.41 -2.53 9.90
C PRO A 48 -8.91 -1.29 10.64
N GLY A 49 -8.27 -0.38 9.92
CA GLY A 49 -7.69 0.86 10.45
C GLY A 49 -6.41 0.70 11.26
N LYS A 50 -6.06 -0.51 11.73
CA LYS A 50 -4.79 -0.73 12.45
C LYS A 50 -3.60 -0.63 11.48
N VAL A 51 -2.55 0.07 11.93
CA VAL A 51 -1.34 0.29 11.15
C VAL A 51 -0.46 -0.96 11.14
N GLY A 52 0.07 -1.29 9.98
CA GLY A 52 1.03 -2.38 9.78
C GLY A 52 1.98 -2.11 8.63
N GLY A 53 2.99 -2.96 8.49
CA GLY A 53 3.90 -2.94 7.34
C GLY A 53 3.24 -3.57 6.11
N ILE A 54 3.33 -2.90 4.96
CA ILE A 54 2.72 -3.33 3.71
C ILE A 54 3.49 -4.53 3.12
N LYS A 55 2.76 -5.61 2.86
CA LYS A 55 3.18 -6.72 2.01
C LYS A 55 2.28 -6.73 0.78
N VAL A 56 2.89 -6.87 -0.40
CA VAL A 56 2.18 -6.92 -1.67
C VAL A 56 2.29 -8.32 -2.26
N ILE A 57 1.15 -8.88 -2.62
CA ILE A 57 1.05 -10.05 -3.49
C ILE A 57 0.67 -9.53 -4.88
N ASP A 58 1.58 -9.61 -5.84
CA ASP A 58 1.35 -9.17 -7.22
C ASP A 58 1.49 -10.36 -8.17
N LEU A 59 0.35 -10.87 -8.64
CA LEU A 59 0.30 -11.99 -9.59
C LEU A 59 0.64 -11.56 -11.02
N ALA A 60 0.71 -10.26 -11.30
CA ALA A 60 1.20 -9.76 -12.60
C ALA A 60 2.73 -9.78 -12.70
N ASN A 61 3.45 -9.95 -11.57
CA ASN A 61 4.90 -10.18 -11.54
C ASN A 61 5.28 -11.58 -12.05
N ILE A 62 4.79 -11.94 -13.24
CA ILE A 62 5.15 -13.15 -13.95
C ILE A 62 6.66 -13.10 -14.22
N GLU A 63 7.35 -14.23 -14.02
CA GLU A 63 8.82 -14.35 -14.17
C GLU A 63 9.65 -13.50 -13.18
N SER A 64 9.01 -12.92 -12.16
CA SER A 64 9.66 -12.18 -11.07
C SER A 64 9.09 -12.60 -9.71
N CYS A 65 9.39 -11.83 -8.65
CA CYS A 65 8.90 -12.09 -7.31
C CYS A 65 7.47 -11.54 -7.13
N SER A 66 6.49 -12.42 -6.95
CA SER A 66 5.10 -12.03 -6.68
C SER A 66 4.84 -11.61 -5.23
N PHE A 67 5.76 -11.88 -4.30
CA PHE A 67 5.55 -11.62 -2.87
C PHE A 67 6.60 -10.63 -2.37
N VAL A 68 6.22 -9.35 -2.34
CA VAL A 68 7.12 -8.25 -2.01
C VAL A 68 6.79 -7.73 -0.62
N GLU A 69 7.77 -7.76 0.28
CA GLU A 69 7.69 -7.05 1.55
C GLU A 69 8.27 -5.65 1.37
N THR A 70 7.43 -4.64 1.52
CA THR A 70 7.85 -3.25 1.33
C THR A 70 8.28 -2.64 2.66
N LYS A 71 8.89 -1.46 2.58
CA LYS A 71 9.15 -0.60 3.75
C LYS A 71 8.05 0.43 3.98
N ASP A 72 6.87 0.24 3.40
CA ASP A 72 5.74 1.14 3.59
C ASP A 72 4.91 0.74 4.80
N LEU A 73 4.32 1.73 5.46
CA LEU A 73 3.31 1.58 6.49
C LEU A 73 1.94 1.87 5.88
N GLY A 74 0.93 1.11 6.29
CA GLY A 74 -0.44 1.28 5.82
C GLY A 74 -1.48 0.76 6.79
N SER A 75 -2.74 0.97 6.43
CA SER A 75 -3.92 0.41 7.11
C SER A 75 -4.91 -0.13 6.07
N LEU A 76 -5.67 -1.16 6.42
CA LEU A 76 -6.76 -1.69 5.59
C LEU A 76 -8.07 -1.00 5.97
N GLU A 77 -8.94 -0.81 4.99
CA GLU A 77 -10.33 -0.41 5.22
C GLU A 77 -11.19 -1.63 5.58
N ASP A 78 -12.46 -1.41 5.93
CA ASP A 78 -13.35 -2.46 6.47
C ASP A 78 -13.60 -3.65 5.52
N ASP A 79 -13.44 -3.46 4.21
CA ASP A 79 -13.55 -4.53 3.22
C ASP A 79 -12.31 -5.43 3.14
N GLY A 80 -11.21 -5.06 3.80
CA GLY A 80 -9.95 -5.79 3.80
C GLY A 80 -9.23 -5.82 2.44
N ILE A 81 -9.67 -5.01 1.47
CA ILE A 81 -9.10 -4.94 0.11
C ILE A 81 -8.49 -3.56 -0.13
N ARG A 82 -9.24 -2.50 0.17
CA ARG A 82 -8.77 -1.11 0.05
C ARG A 82 -7.83 -0.78 1.19
N PHE A 83 -6.86 0.08 0.92
CA PHE A 83 -5.82 0.42 1.88
C PHE A 83 -5.38 1.88 1.78
N LYS A 84 -4.76 2.37 2.85
CA LYS A 84 -4.07 3.67 2.90
C LYS A 84 -2.58 3.46 3.04
N VAL A 85 -1.80 4.36 2.47
CA VAL A 85 -0.34 4.45 2.65
C VAL A 85 -0.06 5.60 3.60
N LEU A 86 0.56 5.31 4.73
CA LEU A 86 0.74 6.24 5.85
C LEU A 86 2.18 6.79 5.96
N GLY A 87 3.13 6.19 5.25
CA GLY A 87 4.53 6.60 5.25
C GLY A 87 5.49 5.41 5.07
N ARG A 88 6.78 5.63 5.37
CA ARG A 88 7.86 4.61 5.33
C ARG A 88 8.35 4.30 6.75
N PHE A 89 8.85 3.09 6.98
CA PHE A 89 9.39 2.67 8.29
C PHE A 89 10.59 3.52 8.77
N ASP A 90 11.50 3.89 7.87
CA ASP A 90 12.80 4.46 8.21
C ASP A 90 12.86 6.00 8.11
N ASN A 91 11.72 6.70 7.95
CA ASN A 91 11.68 8.15 7.66
C ASN A 91 12.63 8.57 6.52
N SER A 92 13.02 7.64 5.63
CA SER A 92 14.00 7.89 4.57
C SER A 92 13.51 9.01 3.65
N GLU A 93 14.41 9.93 3.30
CA GLU A 93 14.10 11.20 2.66
C GLU A 93 12.98 11.16 1.61
N MET A 94 12.09 12.13 1.76
CA MET A 94 11.01 12.52 0.87
C MET A 94 11.54 12.97 -0.51
N ARG A 95 12.08 12.04 -1.30
CA ARG A 95 12.39 12.25 -2.72
C ARG A 95 11.44 11.40 -3.54
N GLY A 96 10.24 11.93 -3.81
CA GLY A 96 9.28 11.34 -4.75
C GLY A 96 7.93 10.88 -4.18
N CYS A 97 7.64 11.06 -2.88
CA CYS A 97 6.30 10.80 -2.33
C CYS A 97 5.45 12.08 -2.36
N SER A 98 4.24 12.02 -2.92
CA SER A 98 3.29 13.14 -2.96
C SER A 98 3.02 13.71 -1.57
N MET A 99 3.24 15.02 -1.43
CA MET A 99 2.97 15.83 -0.23
C MET A 99 1.48 16.17 -0.08
N MET A 100 0.57 15.19 -0.08
CA MET A 100 -0.84 15.45 0.23
C MET A 100 -1.12 15.25 1.72
N VAL A 101 -0.26 15.80 2.57
CA VAL A 101 -0.49 15.97 4.02
C VAL A 101 -0.37 17.45 4.35
N SER A 102 -1.30 18.25 3.84
CA SER A 102 -1.76 19.50 4.46
C SER A 102 -2.74 20.23 3.54
N ALA A 103 -4.03 20.07 3.81
CA ALA A 103 -4.97 21.18 3.68
C ALA A 103 -5.91 21.10 4.89
N PRO A 104 -6.23 22.24 5.54
CA PRO A 104 -7.08 22.30 6.72
C PRO A 104 -8.53 21.88 6.45
#